data_AF-A0A933XM43-F1
#
_entry.id   AF-A0A933XM43-F1
#
_cell.length_a   1.000
_cell.length_b   1.000
_cell.length_c   1.000
_cell.angle_alpha   90.00
_cell.angle_beta   90.00
_cell.angle_gamma   90.00
#
_symmetry.space_group_name_H-M   'P 1'
#
loop_
_entity.id
_entity.type
_entity.pdbx_description
1 polymer ?
#
loop_
_entity_poly.entity_id
_entity_poly.type
_entity_poly.pdbx_seq_one_letter_code
_entity_poly.pdbx_strand_id
1 'polypeptide(L)'
;MTNEDNVARELLGEITTLLNRFPKVLEHRAAEIEATGKDPELASKLAKGADAMRDSGNLYITWARHFAALSEGSSDAADDEDESENFNI
;
A
#
# COMPACT_ATOMS: atom_id res chain seq x y z
N MET A 1 24.17 5.65 8.50
CA MET A 1 22.77 5.91 8.85
C MET A 1 22.68 7.33 9.36
N THR A 2 22.14 8.20 8.52
CA THR A 2 21.80 9.58 8.90
C THR A 2 20.57 9.57 9.82
N ASN A 3 20.28 10.70 10.48
CA ASN A 3 19.04 10.83 11.25
C ASN A 3 17.80 10.66 10.36
N GLU A 4 17.90 11.04 9.09
CA GLU A 4 16.79 11.00 8.12
C GLU A 4 16.46 9.57 7.64
N ASP A 5 17.48 8.71 7.47
CA ASP A 5 17.28 7.28 7.12
C ASP A 5 16.46 6.55 8.20
N ASN A 6 16.73 6.88 9.47
CA ASN A 6 16.02 6.31 10.61
C ASN A 6 14.56 6.76 10.63
N VAL A 7 14.31 8.05 10.40
CA VAL A 7 12.97 8.62 10.33
C VAL A 7 12.18 8.03 9.16
N ALA A 8 12.78 7.86 7.98
CA ALA A 8 12.12 7.26 6.82
C ALA A 8 11.68 5.81 7.09
N ARG A 9 12.54 5.00 7.72
CA ARG A 9 12.22 3.62 8.10
C ARG A 9 11.11 3.55 9.16
N GLU A 10 11.14 4.44 10.15
CA GLU A 10 10.09 4.54 11.17
C GLU A 10 8.73 4.90 10.55
N LEU A 11 8.68 5.96 9.73
CA LEU A 11 7.48 6.38 9.02
C LEU A 11 6.93 5.30 8.09
N LEU A 12 7.80 4.56 7.39
CA LEU A 12 7.40 3.43 6.57
C LEU A 12 6.72 2.33 7.39
N GLY A 13 7.22 2.05 8.60
CA GLY A 13 6.60 1.12 9.54
C GLY A 13 5.21 1.57 10.00
N GLU A 14 5.07 2.86 10.33
CA GLU A 14 3.79 3.45 10.73
C GLU A 14 2.76 3.41 9.60
N ILE A 15 3.14 3.86 8.41
CA ILE A 15 2.26 3.87 7.23
C ILE A 15 1.86 2.45 6.85
N THR A 16 2.80 1.49 6.88
CA THR A 16 2.49 0.07 6.65
C THR A 16 1.43 -0.44 7.64
N THR A 17 1.54 -0.05 8.91
CA THR A 17 0.57 -0.44 9.93
C THR A 17 -0.80 0.16 9.65
N LEU A 18 -0.87 1.44 9.30
CA LEU A 18 -2.12 2.14 9.00
C LEU A 18 -2.80 1.60 7.74
N LEU A 19 -2.04 1.40 6.66
CA LEU A 19 -2.55 0.84 5.39
C LEU A 19 -3.09 -0.58 5.54
N ASN A 20 -2.57 -1.36 6.50
CA ASN A 20 -3.09 -2.70 6.80
C ASN A 20 -4.30 -2.66 7.75
N ARG A 21 -4.37 -1.70 8.67
CA ARG A 21 -5.42 -1.64 9.69
C ARG A 21 -6.69 -0.99 9.20
N PHE A 22 -6.58 0.08 8.41
CA PHE A 22 -7.75 0.86 7.98
C PHE A 22 -8.74 0.06 7.11
N PRO A 23 -8.30 -0.69 6.07
CA PRO A 23 -9.21 -1.54 5.29
C PRO A 23 -9.96 -2.56 6.15
N LYS A 24 -9.29 -3.21 7.11
CA LYS A 24 -9.91 -4.17 8.03
C LYS A 24 -11.02 -3.56 8.88
N VAL A 25 -10.87 -2.29 9.28
CA VAL A 25 -11.93 -1.58 10.01
C VAL A 25 -13.16 -1.38 9.12
N LEU A 26 -12.97 -1.09 7.83
CA LEU A 26 -14.07 -0.94 6.87
C LEU A 26 -14.73 -2.28 6.55
N GLU A 27 -13.96 -3.37 6.42
CA GLU A 27 -14.47 -4.74 6.27
C GLU A 27 -15.33 -5.14 7.46
N HIS A 28 -14.84 -4.91 8.68
CA HIS A 28 -15.59 -5.21 9.90
C HIS A 28 -16.91 -4.42 9.92
N ARG A 29 -16.86 -3.13 9.55
CA ARG A 29 -18.05 -2.30 9.47
C ARG A 29 -19.04 -2.77 8.41
N ALA A 30 -18.55 -3.22 7.25
CA ALA A 30 -19.38 -3.82 6.22
C ALA A 30 -20.10 -5.06 6.74
N ALA A 31 -19.38 -5.96 7.41
CA ALA A 31 -19.92 -7.17 8.00
C ALA A 31 -20.99 -6.89 9.08
N GLU A 32 -20.77 -5.89 9.94
CA GLU A 32 -21.79 -5.43 10.92
C GLU A 32 -23.08 -4.96 10.24
N ILE A 33 -22.96 -4.19 9.16
CA ILE A 33 -24.11 -3.64 8.42
C ILE A 33 -24.88 -4.76 7.73
N GLU A 34 -24.17 -5.72 7.13
CA GLU A 34 -24.74 -6.90 6.48
C GLU A 34 -25.46 -7.80 7.49
N ALA A 35 -24.81 -8.10 8.63
CA ALA A 35 -25.39 -8.94 9.69
C ALA A 35 -26.65 -8.32 10.32
N THR A 36 -26.74 -6.98 10.35
CA THR A 36 -27.92 -6.28 10.87
C THR A 36 -29.00 -6.02 9.82
N GLY A 37 -28.77 -6.43 8.56
CA GLY A 37 -29.72 -6.30 7.46
C GLY A 37 -30.08 -4.85 7.12
N LYS A 38 -29.21 -3.89 7.45
CA LYS A 38 -29.52 -2.46 7.34
C LYS A 38 -29.45 -1.97 5.90
N ASP A 39 -28.24 -1.77 5.40
CA ASP A 39 -27.96 -1.18 4.08
C ASP A 39 -26.96 -2.06 3.33
N PRO A 40 -27.45 -3.02 2.52
CA PRO A 40 -26.59 -3.92 1.77
C PRO A 40 -25.77 -3.21 0.70
N GLU A 41 -26.25 -2.08 0.17
CA GLU A 41 -25.49 -1.30 -0.81
C GLU A 41 -24.28 -0.64 -0.14
N LEU A 42 -24.48 -0.02 1.02
CA LEU A 42 -23.40 0.55 1.82
C LEU A 42 -22.40 -0.52 2.27
N ALA A 43 -22.86 -1.68 2.74
CA ALA A 43 -21.99 -2.81 3.10
C ALA A 43 -21.12 -3.23 1.92
N SER A 44 -21.72 -3.40 0.73
CA SER A 44 -20.98 -3.76 -0.50
C SER A 44 -19.94 -2.70 -0.89
N LYS A 45 -20.29 -1.41 -0.79
CA LYS A 45 -19.36 -0.30 -1.10
C LYS A 45 -18.17 -0.28 -0.14
N LEU A 46 -18.41 -0.49 1.16
CA LEU A 46 -17.34 -0.52 2.16
C LEU A 46 -16.40 -1.71 1.96
N ALA A 47 -16.92 -2.90 1.70
CA ALA A 47 -16.11 -4.09 1.43
C ALA A 47 -15.23 -3.91 0.18
N LYS A 48 -15.81 -3.47 -0.94
CA LYS A 48 -15.08 -3.19 -2.18
C LYS A 48 -14.04 -2.08 -2.01
N GLY A 49 -14.40 -1.03 -1.28
CA GLY A 49 -13.48 0.05 -0.95
C GLY A 49 -12.29 -0.43 -0.12
N ALA A 50 -12.53 -1.30 0.86
CA ALA A 50 -11.48 -1.88 1.67
C ALA A 50 -10.52 -2.75 0.83
N ASP A 51 -11.04 -3.60 -0.05
CA ASP A 51 -10.21 -4.39 -0.96
C ASP A 51 -9.35 -3.49 -1.87
N ALA A 52 -9.96 -2.47 -2.49
CA ALA A 52 -9.22 -1.52 -3.32
C ALA A 52 -8.13 -0.75 -2.53
N MET A 53 -8.40 -0.38 -1.28
CA MET A 53 -7.42 0.25 -0.40
C MET A 53 -6.29 -0.70 -0.02
N ARG A 54 -6.56 -1.99 0.18
CA ARG A 54 -5.54 -3.01 0.48
C ARG A 54 -4.61 -3.19 -0.71
N ASP A 55 -5.16 -3.33 -1.91
CA ASP A 55 -4.38 -3.48 -3.14
C ASP A 55 -3.53 -2.24 -3.41
N SER A 56 -4.13 -1.05 -3.33
CA SER A 56 -3.42 0.22 -3.50
C SER A 56 -2.35 0.44 -2.43
N GLY A 57 -2.64 0.03 -1.19
CA GLY A 57 -1.69 0.11 -0.06
C GLY A 57 -0.49 -0.81 -0.25
N ASN A 58 -0.69 -2.01 -0.77
CA ASN A 58 0.41 -2.93 -1.10
C ASN A 58 1.33 -2.33 -2.17
N LEU A 59 0.76 -1.72 -3.22
CA LEU A 59 1.54 -1.01 -4.23
C LEU A 59 2.35 0.13 -3.60
N TYR A 60 1.72 0.98 -2.80
CA TYR A 60 2.39 2.07 -2.10
C TYR A 60 3.58 1.57 -1.25
N ILE A 61 3.40 0.50 -0.47
CA ILE A 61 4.45 -0.07 0.38
C ILE A 61 5.63 -0.58 -0.44
N THR A 62 5.39 -1.20 -1.60
CA THR A 62 6.45 -1.63 -2.52
C THR A 62 7.29 -0.45 -2.99
N TRP A 63 6.65 0.61 -3.47
CA TRP A 63 7.36 1.83 -3.90
C TRP A 63 8.11 2.49 -2.75
N ALA A 64 7.48 2.63 -1.58
CA ALA A 64 8.08 3.26 -0.42
C ALA A 64 9.32 2.49 0.08
N ARG A 65 9.28 1.15 0.06
CA ARG A 65 10.45 0.30 0.36
C ARG A 65 11.57 0.47 -0.65
N HIS A 66 11.23 0.50 -1.95
CA HIS A 66 12.21 0.69 -3.02
C HIS A 66 12.96 2.02 -2.85
N PHE A 67 12.25 3.13 -2.66
CA PHE A 67 12.89 4.43 -2.50
C PHE A 67 13.63 4.59 -1.17
N ALA A 68 13.16 3.98 -0.08
CA ALA A 68 13.90 3.95 1.17
C ALA A 68 15.24 3.20 1.01
N ALA A 69 15.25 2.07 0.30
CA ALA A 69 16.49 1.34 0.01
C ALA A 69 17.45 2.15 -0.88
N LEU A 70 16.93 2.83 -1.91
CA LEU A 70 17.73 3.73 -2.75
C LEU A 70 18.35 4.88 -1.93
N SER A 71 17.61 5.48 -0.99
CA SER A 71 18.14 6.55 -0.14
C SER A 71 19.27 6.09 0.80
N GLU A 72 19.29 4.81 1.16
CA GLU A 72 20.31 4.22 2.04
C GLU A 72 21.61 3.86 1.29
N GLY A 73 21.68 4.14 -0.01
CA GLY A 73 22.84 3.81 -0.85
C GLY A 73 22.92 2.33 -1.22
N SER A 74 21.83 1.57 -1.05
CA SER A 74 21.71 0.23 -1.62
C SER A 74 21.54 0.35 -3.13
N SER A 75 22.65 0.48 -3.86
CA SER A 75 22.69 0.58 -5.32
C SER A 75 22.32 -0.72 -6.05
N ASP A 76 21.82 -1.73 -5.35
CA ASP A 76 21.52 -3.06 -5.90
C ASP A 76 20.09 -3.19 -6.48
N ALA A 77 19.42 -2.06 -6.73
CA ALA A 77 18.06 -2.03 -7.30
C ALA A 77 18.00 -1.42 -8.71
N ALA A 78 19.14 -1.31 -9.38
CA ALA A 78 19.23 -0.88 -10.77
C ALA A 78 20.05 -1.91 -11.57
N ASP A 79 19.45 -3.07 -11.82
CA ASP A 79 19.78 -3.93 -12.98
C ASP A 79 18.49 -4.51 -13.58
N ASP A 80 17.46 -3.67 -13.67
CA ASP A 80 16.44 -3.80 -14.72
C ASP A 80 16.75 -2.64 -15.68
N GLU A 81 17.73 -2.87 -16.55
CA GLU A 81 17.95 -2.06 -17.75
C GLU A 81 16.63 -1.96 -18.51
N ASP A 82 16.09 -0.75 -18.52
CA ASP A 82 15.40 -0.09 -19.63
C ASP A 82 15.26 -0.92 -20.94
N GLU A 83 14.33 -1.88 -21.00
CA GLU A 83 13.84 -2.46 -22.27
C GLU A 83 12.82 -1.52 -22.96
N SER A 84 13.09 -0.21 -22.99
CA SER A 84 12.37 0.73 -23.84
C SER A 84 13.03 0.95 -25.21
N GLU A 85 13.65 -0.07 -25.80
CA GLU A 85 14.07 -0.04 -27.21
C GLU A 85 13.68 -1.30 -28.00
N ASN A 86 12.40 -1.40 -28.40
CA ASN A 86 12.03 -1.77 -29.79
C ASN A 86 10.50 -1.73 -30.04
N PHE A 87 9.95 -0.52 -30.20
CA PHE A 87 8.75 -0.36 -31.04
C PHE A 87 9.09 0.56 -32.20
N ASN A 88 9.82 0.01 -33.17
CA ASN A 88 9.94 0.60 -34.50
C ASN A 88 8.70 0.19 -35.31
N ILE A 89 7.73 1.09 -35.43
CA ILE A 89 6.66 1.05 -36.46
C ILE A 89 7.15 1.84 -37.66
#